data_AF-A0A6G3XCX8-F1
#
_entry.id   AF-A0A6G3XCX8-F1
#
_cell.length_a   1.000
_cell.length_b   1.000
_cell.length_c   1.000
_cell.angle_alpha   90.00
_cell.angle_beta   90.00
_cell.angle_gamma   90.00
#
_symmetry.space_group_name_H-M   'P 1'
#
loop_
_entity.id
_entity.type
_entity.pdbx_description
1 polymer ?
#
loop_
_entity_poly.entity_id
_entity_poly.type
_entity_poly.pdbx_seq_one_letter_code
_entity_poly.pdbx_strand_id
1 'polypeptide(L)'
;MEEHLTVGRVAGLADVSVRTLHHYDEIGLVRPSERTAAGYRAYTAGDVERLREVIAYRRLGFGLREIADLVDDPDTDAVAHLR
;
A
#
# COMPACT_ATOMS: atom_id res chain seq x y z
N MET A 1 -6.44 17.47 11.12
CA MET A 1 -5.57 17.54 9.94
C MET A 1 -5.34 16.09 9.55
N GLU A 2 -6.15 15.55 8.64
CA GLU A 2 -5.89 14.22 8.09
C GLU A 2 -4.65 14.36 7.20
N GLU A 3 -3.52 13.85 7.69
CA GLU A 3 -2.22 14.03 7.06
C GLU A 3 -2.09 12.99 5.95
N HIS A 4 -2.44 13.40 4.73
CA HIS A 4 -2.25 12.57 3.54
C HIS A 4 -0.86 12.79 2.93
N LEU A 5 -0.28 11.71 2.42
CA LEU A 5 1.04 11.70 1.80
C LEU A 5 0.92 11.64 0.29
N THR A 6 1.76 12.41 -0.41
CA THR A 6 1.84 12.32 -1.87
C THR A 6 2.52 11.03 -2.29
N VAL A 7 2.21 10.54 -3.50
CA VAL A 7 2.84 9.33 -4.07
C VAL A 7 4.36 9.32 -3.98
N GLY A 8 5.02 10.47 -4.20
CA GLY A 8 6.48 10.58 -4.11
C GLY A 8 6.99 10.45 -2.68
N ARG A 9 6.27 11.00 -1.70
CA ARG A 9 6.64 10.85 -0.29
C ARG A 9 6.45 9.42 0.19
N VAL A 10 5.34 8.78 -0.20
CA VAL A 10 5.08 7.36 0.10
C VAL A 10 6.15 6.47 -0.52
N ALA A 11 6.49 6.68 -1.79
CA ALA A 11 7.54 5.94 -2.49
C ALA A 11 8.87 5.98 -1.72
N GLY A 12 9.28 7.16 -1.27
CA GLY A 12 10.51 7.33 -0.48
C GLY A 12 10.44 6.68 0.91
N LEU A 13 9.28 6.68 1.57
CA LEU A 13 9.11 6.03 2.88
C LEU A 13 9.10 4.50 2.78
N ALA A 14 8.55 3.98 1.69
CA ALA A 14 8.38 2.55 1.44
C ALA A 14 9.58 1.91 0.71
N ASP A 15 10.57 2.71 0.32
CA ASP A 15 11.72 2.29 -0.49
C ASP A 15 11.30 1.57 -1.79
N VAL A 16 10.26 2.11 -2.44
CA VAL A 16 9.76 1.63 -3.73
C VAL A 16 9.75 2.75 -4.75
N SER A 17 9.78 2.40 -6.03
CA SER A 17 9.63 3.42 -7.07
C SER A 17 8.18 3.94 -7.13
N VAL A 18 8.00 5.19 -7.56
CA VAL A 18 6.67 5.73 -7.88
C VAL A 18 5.97 4.83 -8.92
N ARG A 19 6.71 4.29 -9.89
CA ARG A 19 6.18 3.33 -10.88
C ARG A 19 5.59 2.07 -10.23
N THR A 20 6.20 1.58 -9.15
CA THR A 20 5.69 0.44 -8.37
C THR A 20 4.36 0.79 -7.71
N LEU A 21 4.24 1.98 -7.11
CA LEU A 21 2.97 2.42 -6.52
C LEU A 21 1.87 2.61 -7.58
N HIS A 22 2.22 3.13 -8.76
CA HIS A 22 1.27 3.21 -9.88
C HIS A 22 0.82 1.83 -10.32
N HIS A 23 1.74 0.87 -10.43
CA HIS A 23 1.40 -0.51 -10.76
C HIS A 23 0.47 -1.14 -9.71
N TYR A 24 0.73 -0.93 -8.42
CA TYR A 24 -0.12 -1.42 -7.35
C TYR A 24 -1.52 -0.80 -7.38
N ASP A 25 -1.63 0.48 -7.74
CA ASP A 25 -2.94 1.12 -7.91
C ASP A 25 -3.71 0.57 -9.12
N GLU A 26 -3.02 0.38 -10.26
CA GLU A 26 -3.59 -0.17 -11.49
C GLU A 26 -4.18 -1.57 -11.28
N ILE A 27 -3.47 -2.44 -10.57
CA ILE A 27 -3.96 -3.78 -10.23
C ILE A 27 -4.91 -3.80 -9.03
N GLY A 28 -5.11 -2.65 -8.37
CA GLY A 28 -5.98 -2.51 -7.20
C GLY A 28 -5.42 -3.01 -5.88
N LEU A 29 -4.14 -3.33 -5.82
CA LEU A 29 -3.47 -3.82 -4.63
C LEU A 29 -3.29 -2.72 -3.57
N VAL A 30 -2.85 -1.52 -3.96
CA VAL A 30 -2.72 -0.36 -3.07
C VAL A 30 -3.22 0.88 -3.80
N ARG A 31 -4.38 1.38 -3.39
CA ARG A 31 -5.00 2.57 -4.00
C ARG A 31 -4.95 3.75 -3.05
N PRO A 32 -4.71 4.98 -3.54
CA PRO A 32 -4.85 6.17 -2.72
C PRO A 32 -6.33 6.37 -2.40
N SER A 33 -6.68 6.48 -1.12
CA SER A 33 -8.04 6.76 -0.68
C SER A 33 -8.46 8.19 -0.99
N GLU A 34 -7.51 9.10 -1.17
CA GLU A 34 -7.77 10.51 -1.38
C GLU A 34 -7.11 11.07 -2.65
N ARG A 35 -7.61 12.24 -3.05
CA ARG A 35 -6.95 13.12 -4.01
C ARG A 35 -6.81 14.49 -3.39
N THR A 36 -5.67 15.14 -3.61
CA THR A 36 -5.48 16.53 -3.20
C THR A 36 -6.41 17.44 -4.00
N ALA A 37 -6.63 18.68 -3.52
CA ALA A 37 -7.41 19.68 -4.24
C ALA A 37 -6.89 19.99 -5.66
N ALA A 38 -5.59 19.74 -5.91
CA ALA A 38 -4.96 19.88 -7.22
C ALA A 38 -5.06 18.62 -8.10
N GLY A 39 -5.73 17.55 -7.63
CA GLY A 39 -5.96 16.31 -8.38
C GLY A 39 -4.87 15.24 -8.23
N TYR A 40 -3.85 15.46 -7.40
CA TYR A 40 -2.77 14.50 -7.18
C TYR A 40 -3.21 13.36 -6.25
N ARG A 41 -2.59 12.18 -6.39
CA ARG A 41 -2.81 11.02 -5.51
C ARG A 41 -2.35 11.33 -4.10
N ALA A 42 -3.23 11.08 -3.13
CA ALA A 42 -3.01 11.32 -1.72
C ALA A 42 -3.31 10.04 -0.94
N TYR A 43 -2.32 9.57 -0.18
CA TYR A 43 -2.38 8.33 0.58
C TYR A 43 -2.60 8.67 2.05
N THR A 44 -3.66 8.12 2.61
CA THR A 44 -3.99 8.22 4.04
C THR A 44 -3.09 7.28 4.86
N ALA A 45 -3.17 7.38 6.19
CA ALA A 45 -2.47 6.45 7.07
C ALA A 45 -2.84 4.98 6.81
N GLY A 46 -4.11 4.69 6.52
CA GLY A 46 -4.57 3.32 6.20
C GLY A 46 -3.99 2.80 4.88
N ASP A 47 -3.87 3.66 3.86
CA ASP A 47 -3.26 3.25 2.59
C ASP A 47 -1.76 2.91 2.76
N VAL A 48 -1.08 3.64 3.66
CA VAL A 48 0.34 3.41 3.98
C VAL A 48 0.51 2.13 4.80
N GLU A 49 -0.41 1.82 5.70
CA GLU A 49 -0.41 0.57 6.47
C GLU A 49 -0.58 -0.63 5.55
N ARG A 50 -1.58 -0.59 4.67
CA ARG A 50 -1.76 -1.60 3.62
C ARG A 50 -0.53 -1.77 2.73
N LEU A 51 0.12 -0.67 2.34
CA LEU A 51 1.36 -0.74 1.57
C LEU A 51 2.49 -1.45 2.34
N ARG A 52 2.61 -1.24 3.65
CA ARG A 52 3.61 -1.92 4.48
C ARG A 52 3.39 -3.43 4.51
N GLU A 53 2.14 -3.87 4.64
CA GLU A 53 1.79 -5.30 4.59
C GLU A 53 2.14 -5.91 3.23
N VAL A 54 1.75 -5.25 2.14
CA VAL A 54 2.09 -5.67 0.78
C VAL A 54 3.61 -5.86 0.60
N ILE A 55 4.40 -4.91 1.11
CA ILE A 55 5.87 -4.99 1.04
C ILE A 55 6.40 -6.11 1.93
N ALA A 56 5.84 -6.33 3.12
CA ALA A 56 6.23 -7.41 4.01
C ALA A 56 6.02 -8.77 3.33
N TYR A 57 4.81 -9.04 2.80
CA TYR A 57 4.54 -10.27 2.07
C TYR A 57 5.38 -10.39 0.79
N ARG A 58 5.66 -9.29 0.10
CA ARG A 58 6.53 -9.32 -1.08
C ARG A 58 7.96 -9.72 -0.74
N ARG A 59 8.46 -9.31 0.43
CA ARG A 59 9.79 -9.72 0.95
C ARG A 59 9.81 -11.20 1.35
N LEU A 60 8.68 -11.76 1.77
CA LEU A 60 8.51 -13.19 2.04
C LEU A 60 8.39 -14.05 0.77
N GLY A 61 8.27 -13.43 -0.41
CA GLY A 61 8.28 -14.11 -1.70
C GLY A 61 6.91 -14.38 -2.30
N PHE A 62 5.82 -13.90 -1.69
CA PHE A 62 4.46 -14.08 -2.21
C PHE A 62 4.26 -13.33 -3.54
N GLY A 63 3.42 -13.91 -4.41
CA GLY A 63 2.95 -13.28 -5.64
C GLY A 63 1.96 -12.15 -5.36
N LEU A 64 1.92 -11.11 -6.21
CA LEU A 64 1.05 -9.94 -5.99
C LEU A 64 -0.44 -10.30 -5.85
N ARG A 65 -0.90 -11.35 -6.52
CA ARG A 65 -2.28 -11.83 -6.42
C ARG A 65 -2.55 -12.47 -5.04
N GLU A 66 -1.64 -13.33 -4.58
CA GLU A 66 -1.74 -13.96 -3.26
C GLU A 66 -1.69 -12.90 -2.16
N ILE A 67 -0.84 -11.88 -2.33
CA ILE A 67 -0.78 -10.74 -1.42
C ILE A 67 -2.12 -10.01 -1.37
N ALA A 68 -2.75 -9.75 -2.53
CA ALA A 68 -4.06 -9.10 -2.58
C ALA A 68 -5.09 -9.88 -1.74
N ASP A 69 -5.16 -11.20 -1.93
CA ASP A 69 -6.08 -12.07 -1.21
C ASP A 69 -5.81 -12.04 0.31
N LEU A 70 -4.54 -11.99 0.74
CA LEU A 70 -4.15 -11.93 2.15
C LEU A 70 -4.46 -10.58 2.81
N VAL A 71 -4.22 -9.47 2.12
CA VAL A 71 -4.46 -8.11 2.68
C VAL A 71 -5.93 -7.69 2.59
N ASP A 72 -6.73 -8.37 1.77
CA ASP A 72 -8.18 -8.17 1.67
C ASP A 72 -8.98 -9.06 2.63
N ASP A 73 -8.34 -10.04 3.25
CA ASP A 73 -8.97 -10.92 4.23
C ASP A 73 -9.05 -10.21 5.60
N PRO A 74 -10.27 -9.86 6.08
CA PRO A 74 -10.47 -9.13 7.33
C PRO A 74 -10.11 -9.94 8.59
N ASP A 75 -9.93 -11.26 8.48
CA ASP A 75 -9.47 -12.14 9.56
C ASP A 75 -7.93 -12.30 9.56
N THR A 76 -7.22 -11.71 8.59
CA THR A 76 -5.75 -11.68 8.57
C THR A 76 -5.24 -10.67 9.59
N ASP A 77 -5.06 -11.13 10.82
CA ASP A 77 -4.28 -10.40 11.82
C ASP A 77 -2.81 -10.37 11.33
N ALA A 78 -2.40 -9.24 10.72
CA ALA A 78 -1.06 -9.04 10.16
C ALA A 78 0.05 -9.29 11.19
N VAL A 79 -0.27 -9.19 12.49
CA VAL A 79 0.65 -9.49 13.60
C VAL A 79 0.75 -11.00 13.87
N ALA A 80 -0.31 -11.78 13.59
CA ALA A 80 -0.32 -13.22 13.80
C ALA A 80 0.50 -14.00 12.76
N HIS A 81 0.67 -13.46 11.55
CA HIS A 81 1.35 -14.15 10.44
C HIS A 81 2.88 -13.97 10.41
N LEU A 82 3.42 -13.02 11.19
CA LEU A 82 4.87 -12.71 11.24
C LEU A 82 5.60 -13.33 12.45
N ARG A 83 5.03 -14.37 13.07
CA ARG A 83 5.57 -14.99 14.29
C ARG A 83 6.46 -16.21 14.02
#